data_AF-A0A366GKX1-F1
#
_entry.id   AF-A0A366GKX1-F1
#
_cell.length_a   1.000
_cell.length_b   1.000
_cell.length_c   1.000
_cell.angle_alpha   90.00
_cell.angle_beta   90.00
_cell.angle_gamma   90.00
#
_symmetry.space_group_name_H-M   'P 1'
#
loop_
_entity.id
_entity.type
_entity.pdbx_description
1 polymer ?
#
loop_
_entity_poly.entity_id
_entity_poly.type
_entity_poly.pdbx_seq_one_letter_code
_entity_poly.pdbx_strand_id
1 'polypeptide(L)'
;MYDADQSIQQSIRELGGTYRRYSDDILLIVPNGRGAEAESVVKIELGKIRLQVNSAKTVRCRFLRKEGSLRSFSVDENFIVQDPSSTSYLGLTFDGRNMRVRDSTIARFMIKANRAIDRARIAAAARGESQLKKRQLYARLTSLGYGTAYGDAVYDQSNQVLPKGAPRLGFFKYLQLAAKVTNSDAIRTQIRQIENQVFREIDRAEKRLEKHTASG
;
A
#
# COMPACT_ATOMS: atom_id res chain seq x y z
N MET A 1 -5.54 22.50 -9.60
CA MET A 1 -4.51 21.66 -10.26
C MET A 1 -3.46 22.61 -10.77
N TYR A 2 -2.18 22.41 -10.48
CA TYR A 2 -1.13 23.39 -10.82
C TYR A 2 -1.04 23.56 -12.34
N ASP A 3 -0.70 24.74 -12.86
CA ASP A 3 -0.63 24.99 -14.32
C ASP A 3 0.31 24.00 -15.03
N ALA A 4 1.40 23.62 -14.38
CA ALA A 4 2.30 22.57 -14.85
C ALA A 4 1.61 21.20 -14.96
N ASP A 5 0.78 20.81 -13.99
CA ASP A 5 0.02 19.55 -14.06
C ASP A 5 -1.01 19.56 -15.19
N GLN A 6 -1.63 20.72 -15.47
CA GLN A 6 -2.55 20.88 -16.60
C GLN A 6 -1.82 20.71 -17.94
N SER A 7 -0.67 21.36 -18.09
CA SER A 7 0.18 21.25 -19.28
C SER A 7 0.63 19.81 -19.51
N ILE A 8 1.18 19.14 -18.48
CA ILE A 8 1.57 17.72 -18.54
C ILE A 8 0.37 16.85 -18.93
N GLN A 9 -0.76 17.01 -18.25
CA GLN A 9 -1.96 16.22 -18.51
C GLN A 9 -2.42 16.36 -19.97
N GLN A 10 -2.34 17.56 -20.53
CA GLN A 10 -2.72 17.81 -21.91
C GLN A 10 -1.74 17.17 -22.90
N SER A 11 -0.43 17.45 -22.77
CA SER A 11 0.58 16.87 -23.66
C SER A 11 0.60 15.35 -23.61
N ILE A 12 0.48 14.73 -22.43
CA ILE A 12 0.43 13.28 -22.29
C ILE A 12 -0.85 12.70 -22.92
N ARG A 13 -1.97 13.43 -22.86
CA ARG A 13 -3.20 13.03 -23.53
C ARG A 13 -3.07 13.08 -25.05
N GLU A 14 -2.41 14.09 -25.59
CA GLU A 14 -2.11 14.23 -27.02
C GLU A 14 -1.22 13.09 -27.54
N LEU A 15 -0.32 12.57 -26.69
CA LEU A 15 0.46 11.35 -26.97
C LEU A 15 -0.36 10.04 -26.87
N GLY A 16 -1.66 10.11 -26.61
CA GLY A 16 -2.53 8.95 -26.39
C GLY A 16 -2.32 8.28 -25.02
N GLY A 17 -1.71 8.98 -24.08
CA GLY A 17 -1.39 8.50 -22.74
C GLY A 17 -2.33 8.99 -21.64
N THR A 18 -1.99 8.61 -20.41
CA THR A 18 -2.66 9.03 -19.17
C THR A 18 -1.63 9.48 -18.14
N TYR A 19 -1.92 10.60 -17.50
CA TYR A 19 -1.15 11.16 -16.39
C TYR A 19 -1.96 11.03 -15.09
N ARG A 20 -1.29 10.66 -13.99
CA ARG A 20 -1.85 10.69 -12.64
C ARG A 20 -0.78 11.19 -11.68
N ARG A 21 -1.18 11.99 -10.68
CA ARG A 21 -0.30 12.48 -9.63
C ARG A 21 -0.94 12.32 -8.26
N TYR A 22 -0.14 11.89 -7.30
CA TYR A 22 -0.50 11.87 -5.88
C TYR A 22 0.65 12.44 -5.06
N SER A 23 0.48 13.66 -4.53
CA SER A 23 1.57 14.44 -3.93
C SER A 23 2.79 14.51 -4.86
N ASP A 24 3.88 13.81 -4.55
CA ASP A 24 5.12 13.81 -5.34
C ASP A 24 5.21 12.62 -6.30
N ASP A 25 4.33 11.62 -6.16
CA ASP A 25 4.34 10.42 -7.00
C ASP A 25 3.57 10.67 -8.30
N ILE A 26 4.29 10.63 -9.42
CA ILE A 26 3.75 10.75 -10.78
C ILE A 26 3.71 9.37 -11.46
N LEU A 27 2.58 9.07 -12.10
CA LEU A 27 2.39 7.90 -12.94
C LEU A 27 2.03 8.35 -14.36
N LEU A 28 2.81 7.85 -15.32
CA LEU A 28 2.59 8.02 -16.76
C LEU A 28 2.33 6.65 -17.39
N ILE A 29 1.29 6.58 -18.21
CA ILE A 29 1.00 5.41 -19.05
C ILE A 29 0.89 5.92 -20.48
N VAL A 30 1.76 5.48 -21.38
CA VAL A 30 1.81 5.97 -22.76
C VAL A 30 1.93 4.80 -23.75
N PRO A 31 1.52 4.98 -25.02
CA PRO A 31 1.75 3.99 -26.06
C PRO A 31 3.23 3.61 -26.21
N ASN A 32 3.48 2.41 -26.74
CA ASN A 32 4.84 1.95 -26.96
C ASN A 32 5.63 2.91 -27.87
N GLY A 33 6.91 3.12 -27.57
CA GLY A 33 7.76 4.08 -28.27
C GLY A 33 7.66 5.55 -27.81
N ARG A 34 6.62 5.92 -27.04
CA ARG A 34 6.41 7.32 -26.59
C ARG A 34 7.00 7.64 -25.21
N GLY A 35 7.70 6.69 -24.58
CA GLY A 35 8.20 6.83 -23.21
C GLY A 35 9.19 7.98 -23.02
N ALA A 36 10.17 8.12 -23.91
CA ALA A 36 11.19 9.17 -23.82
C ALA A 36 10.59 10.57 -24.00
N GLU A 37 9.67 10.70 -24.95
CA GLU A 37 8.93 11.94 -25.22
C GLU A 37 8.08 12.34 -24.00
N ALA A 38 7.32 11.39 -23.45
CA ALA A 38 6.50 11.60 -22.25
C ALA A 38 7.32 12.00 -21.02
N GLU A 39 8.47 11.37 -20.79
CA GLU A 39 9.36 11.72 -19.69
C GLU A 39 9.96 13.13 -19.87
N SER A 40 10.28 13.50 -21.11
CA SER A 40 10.82 14.83 -21.45
C SER A 40 9.80 15.93 -21.18
N VAL A 41 8.52 15.72 -21.57
CA VAL A 41 7.42 16.63 -21.24
C VAL A 41 7.36 16.90 -19.74
N VAL A 42 7.36 15.85 -18.91
CA VAL A 42 7.29 16.01 -17.45
C VAL A 42 8.49 16.77 -16.90
N LYS A 43 9.70 16.44 -17.35
CA LYS A 43 10.93 17.14 -16.92
C LYS A 43 10.90 18.63 -17.28
N ILE A 44 10.45 18.98 -18.49
CA ILE A 44 10.36 20.37 -18.95
C ILE A 44 9.33 21.14 -18.11
N GLU A 45 8.11 20.62 -17.99
CA GLU A 45 7.02 21.32 -17.28
C GLU A 45 7.31 21.48 -15.78
N LEU A 46 7.87 20.46 -15.12
CA LEU A 46 8.30 20.57 -13.73
C LEU A 46 9.51 21.50 -13.57
N GLY A 47 10.40 21.53 -14.56
CA GLY A 47 11.55 22.44 -14.58
C GLY A 47 11.15 23.92 -14.57
N LYS A 48 10.04 24.29 -15.24
CA LYS A 48 9.48 25.67 -15.22
C LYS A 48 9.16 26.17 -13.81
N ILE A 49 8.82 25.25 -12.91
CA ILE A 49 8.50 25.53 -11.51
C ILE A 49 9.63 25.12 -10.55
N ARG A 50 10.84 24.94 -11.09
CA ARG A 50 12.08 24.58 -10.36
C ARG A 50 11.98 23.25 -9.58
N LEU A 51 11.15 22.33 -10.03
CA LEU A 51 11.09 20.97 -9.51
C LEU A 51 11.93 20.03 -10.40
N GLN A 52 12.62 19.09 -9.76
CA GLN A 52 13.46 18.10 -10.44
C GLN A 52 12.95 16.69 -10.18
N VAL A 53 12.89 15.88 -11.23
CA VAL A 53 12.56 14.47 -11.13
C VAL A 53 13.78 13.70 -10.62
N ASN A 54 13.58 12.86 -9.60
CA ASN A 54 14.63 12.00 -9.09
C ASN A 54 14.82 10.79 -10.02
N SER A 55 15.85 10.83 -10.86
CA SER A 55 16.15 9.76 -11.83
C SER A 55 16.37 8.40 -11.17
N ALA A 56 17.07 8.35 -10.03
CA ALA A 56 17.34 7.11 -9.30
C ALA A 56 16.08 6.42 -8.75
N LYS A 57 15.02 7.19 -8.49
CA LYS A 57 13.71 6.65 -8.07
C LYS A 57 12.75 6.40 -9.23
N THR A 58 13.10 6.86 -10.43
CA THR A 58 12.24 6.73 -11.61
C THR A 58 12.27 5.29 -12.10
N VAL A 59 11.11 4.63 -12.07
CA VAL A 59 10.95 3.26 -12.55
C VAL A 59 10.30 3.31 -13.93
N ARG A 60 10.94 2.67 -14.91
CA ARG A 60 10.42 2.53 -16.28
C ARG A 60 10.06 1.08 -16.53
N CYS A 61 8.86 0.84 -17.05
CA CYS A 61 8.37 -0.49 -17.38
C CYS A 61 7.74 -0.49 -18.78
N ARG A 62 7.87 -1.61 -19.49
CA ARG A 62 7.17 -1.89 -20.75
C ARG A 62 6.27 -3.12 -20.56
N PHE A 63 5.00 -2.97 -20.91
CA PHE A 63 4.04 -4.06 -20.89
C PHE A 63 3.97 -4.69 -22.28
N LEU A 64 4.22 -6.00 -22.34
CA LEU A 64 4.21 -6.77 -23.59
C LEU A 64 3.28 -7.96 -23.44
N ARG A 65 2.56 -8.31 -24.52
CA ARG A 65 1.85 -9.60 -24.59
C ARG A 65 2.84 -10.69 -25.01
N LYS A 66 3.08 -11.66 -24.12
CA LYS A 66 3.83 -12.89 -24.40
C LYS A 66 2.96 -14.09 -24.04
N GLU A 67 2.89 -15.07 -24.94
CA GLU A 67 2.13 -16.32 -24.72
C GLU A 67 0.66 -16.06 -24.35
N GLY A 68 0.02 -15.08 -25.00
CA GLY A 68 -1.37 -14.68 -24.71
C GLY A 68 -1.57 -13.88 -23.42
N SER A 69 -0.53 -13.69 -22.60
CA SER A 69 -0.60 -12.98 -21.31
C SER A 69 0.12 -11.64 -21.35
N LEU A 70 -0.44 -10.61 -20.70
CA LEU A 70 0.25 -9.34 -20.50
C LEU A 70 1.29 -9.48 -19.37
N ARG A 71 2.52 -9.04 -19.61
CA ARG A 71 3.61 -9.07 -18.63
C ARG A 71 4.38 -7.75 -18.65
N SER A 72 4.86 -7.33 -17.47
CA SER A 72 5.70 -6.14 -17.28
C SER A 72 7.18 -6.50 -17.30
N PHE A 73 7.98 -5.68 -17.96
CA PHE A 73 9.44 -5.78 -18.01
C PHE A 73 10.05 -4.44 -17.65
N SER A 74 11.15 -4.43 -16.92
CA SER A 74 11.88 -3.20 -16.64
C SER A 74 12.52 -2.69 -17.91
N VAL A 75 12.79 -1.39 -17.91
CA VAL A 75 13.36 -0.70 -19.05
C VAL A 75 14.45 0.23 -18.54
N ASP A 76 15.58 0.28 -19.24
CA ASP A 76 16.68 1.19 -18.90
C ASP A 76 16.42 2.63 -19.38
N GLU A 77 17.42 3.50 -19.20
CA GLU A 77 17.33 4.91 -19.59
C GLU A 77 17.24 5.11 -21.12
N ASN A 78 17.69 4.14 -21.90
CA ASN A 78 17.62 4.12 -23.37
C ASN A 78 16.34 3.46 -23.89
N PHE A 79 15.39 3.17 -23.00
CA PHE A 79 14.13 2.52 -23.33
C PHE A 79 14.26 1.08 -23.88
N ILE A 80 15.36 0.39 -23.54
CA ILE A 80 15.63 -1.01 -23.90
C ILE A 80 15.04 -1.93 -22.82
N VAL A 81 14.36 -2.99 -23.27
CA VAL A 81 13.68 -3.96 -22.39
C VAL A 81 14.72 -4.84 -21.69
N GLN A 82 14.54 -5.02 -20.39
CA GLN A 82 15.38 -5.83 -19.52
C GLN A 82 14.55 -6.99 -18.92
N ASP A 83 14.79 -7.32 -17.66
CA ASP A 83 14.15 -8.43 -16.95
C ASP A 83 12.64 -8.21 -16.67
N PRO A 84 11.89 -9.29 -16.39
CA PRO A 84 10.55 -9.19 -15.82
C PRO A 84 10.54 -8.31 -14.56
N SER A 85 9.58 -7.40 -14.47
CA SER A 85 9.49 -6.47 -13.35
C SER A 85 8.05 -6.16 -12.98
N SER A 86 7.85 -5.36 -11.94
CA SER A 86 6.55 -4.81 -11.58
C SER A 86 6.64 -3.30 -11.38
N THR A 87 5.59 -2.59 -11.77
CA THR A 87 5.46 -1.15 -11.50
C THR A 87 4.76 -0.96 -10.17
N SER A 88 5.22 0.00 -9.36
CA SER A 88 4.59 0.31 -8.08
C SER A 88 3.96 1.70 -8.06
N TYR A 89 2.76 1.84 -7.52
CA TYR A 89 2.08 3.12 -7.32
C TYR A 89 1.15 3.03 -6.10
N LEU A 90 1.16 4.06 -5.24
CA LEU A 90 0.36 4.11 -4.00
C LEU A 90 0.53 2.89 -3.07
N GLY A 91 1.68 2.23 -3.10
CA GLY A 91 1.95 1.05 -2.26
C GLY A 91 1.33 -0.25 -2.80
N LEU A 92 0.83 -0.26 -4.03
CA LEU A 92 0.49 -1.44 -4.81
C LEU A 92 1.57 -1.72 -5.85
N THR A 93 1.66 -2.95 -6.33
CA THR A 93 2.50 -3.38 -7.44
C THR A 93 1.67 -4.09 -8.50
N PHE A 94 2.03 -3.91 -9.77
CA PHE A 94 1.41 -4.57 -10.91
C PHE A 94 2.47 -5.19 -11.81
N ASP A 95 2.34 -6.49 -12.07
CA ASP A 95 3.29 -7.28 -12.88
C ASP A 95 2.81 -7.52 -14.34
N GLY A 96 1.69 -6.88 -14.72
CA GLY A 96 1.02 -7.11 -16.01
C GLY A 96 -0.16 -8.09 -15.92
N ARG A 97 -0.25 -8.89 -14.86
CA ARG A 97 -1.32 -9.86 -14.63
C ARG A 97 -2.04 -9.66 -13.30
N ASN A 98 -1.30 -9.47 -12.22
CA ASN A 98 -1.82 -9.39 -10.86
C ASN A 98 -1.48 -8.04 -10.24
N MET A 99 -2.47 -7.44 -9.58
CA MET A 99 -2.23 -6.37 -8.62
C MET A 99 -1.91 -6.98 -7.26
N ARG A 100 -0.87 -6.50 -6.58
CA ARG A 100 -0.45 -6.94 -5.25
C ARG A 100 -0.19 -5.74 -4.34
N VAL A 101 -0.18 -5.98 -3.04
CA VAL A 101 0.36 -5.03 -2.06
C VAL A 101 1.87 -5.11 -2.11
N ARG A 102 2.54 -3.95 -2.18
CA ARG A 102 4.02 -3.87 -2.21
C ARG A 102 4.61 -4.44 -0.91
N ASP A 103 5.68 -5.23 -1.02
CA ASP A 103 6.34 -5.84 0.14
C ASP A 103 6.77 -4.83 1.20
N SER A 104 7.29 -3.66 0.77
CA SER A 104 7.67 -2.59 1.70
C SER A 104 6.48 -1.96 2.45
N THR A 105 5.28 -2.01 1.87
CA THR A 105 4.04 -1.60 2.53
C THR A 105 3.66 -2.60 3.61
N ILE A 106 3.74 -3.90 3.30
CA ILE A 106 3.49 -4.99 4.25
C ILE A 106 4.52 -4.96 5.38
N ALA A 107 5.82 -4.87 5.07
CA ALA A 107 6.90 -4.85 6.06
C ALA A 107 6.75 -3.67 7.03
N ARG A 108 6.46 -2.46 6.53
CA ARG A 108 6.21 -1.28 7.38
C ARG A 108 5.00 -1.47 8.30
N PHE A 109 3.95 -2.13 7.82
CA PHE A 109 2.82 -2.50 8.66
C PHE A 109 3.23 -3.50 9.75
N MET A 110 3.89 -4.59 9.38
CA MET A 110 4.32 -5.63 10.34
C MET A 110 5.25 -5.10 11.42
N ILE A 111 6.19 -4.21 11.09
CA ILE A 111 7.05 -3.52 12.08
C ILE A 111 6.20 -2.74 13.08
N LYS A 112 5.19 -2.00 12.61
CA LYS A 112 4.28 -1.24 13.50
C LYS A 112 3.41 -2.16 14.34
N ALA A 113 2.92 -3.26 13.76
CA ALA A 113 2.12 -4.27 14.45
C ALA A 113 2.91 -4.92 15.58
N ASN A 114 4.12 -5.43 15.29
CA ASN A 114 4.99 -6.05 16.30
C ASN A 114 5.30 -5.08 17.44
N ARG A 115 5.66 -3.83 17.13
CA ARG A 115 5.88 -2.79 18.16
C ARG A 115 4.64 -2.52 19.01
N ALA A 116 3.43 -2.57 18.43
CA ALA A 116 2.19 -2.39 19.18
C ALA A 116 1.89 -3.58 20.09
N ILE A 117 2.13 -4.81 19.60
CA ILE A 117 1.98 -6.06 20.36
C ILE A 117 2.97 -6.09 21.53
N ASP A 118 4.25 -5.78 21.28
CA ASP A 118 5.28 -5.74 22.32
C ASP A 118 4.98 -4.72 23.41
N ARG A 119 4.53 -3.51 23.03
CA ARG A 119 4.09 -2.50 24.01
C ARG A 119 2.90 -2.99 24.84
N ALA A 120 1.93 -3.66 24.23
CA ALA A 120 0.80 -4.22 24.96
C ALA A 120 1.26 -5.28 25.97
N ARG A 121 2.20 -6.14 25.57
CA ARG A 121 2.81 -7.16 26.44
C ARG A 121 3.57 -6.54 27.61
N ILE A 122 4.45 -5.57 27.36
CA ILE A 122 5.20 -4.88 28.41
C ILE A 122 4.25 -4.20 29.40
N ALA A 123 3.21 -3.53 28.89
CA ALA A 123 2.24 -2.84 29.73
C ALA A 123 1.39 -3.82 30.56
N ALA A 124 1.04 -5.00 30.02
CA ALA A 124 0.33 -6.04 30.75
C ALA A 124 1.22 -6.63 31.87
N ALA A 125 2.49 -6.95 31.56
CA ALA A 125 3.45 -7.43 32.55
C ALA A 125 3.66 -6.42 33.70
N ALA A 126 3.78 -5.12 33.38
CA ALA A 126 3.92 -4.07 34.39
C ALA A 126 2.69 -3.92 35.29
N ARG A 127 1.51 -4.42 34.88
CA ARG A 127 0.28 -4.46 35.69
C ARG A 127 0.08 -5.81 36.40
N GLY A 128 0.99 -6.76 36.23
CA GLY A 128 0.80 -8.13 36.74
C GLY A 128 -0.30 -8.92 36.01
N GLU A 129 -0.69 -8.50 34.81
CA GLU A 129 -1.69 -9.21 34.01
C GLU A 129 -1.03 -10.39 33.28
N SER A 130 -1.67 -11.56 33.30
CA SER A 130 -1.23 -12.76 32.56
C SER A 130 -1.77 -12.84 31.13
N GLN A 131 -2.73 -11.97 30.77
CA GLN A 131 -3.41 -11.99 29.48
C GLN A 131 -3.28 -10.66 28.74
N LEU A 132 -3.21 -10.72 27.41
CA LEU A 132 -3.24 -9.52 26.58
C LEU A 132 -4.67 -9.05 26.37
N LYS A 133 -4.85 -7.73 26.24
CA LYS A 133 -6.10 -7.14 25.75
C LYS A 133 -6.26 -7.39 24.23
N LYS A 134 -6.38 -8.66 23.84
CA LYS A 134 -6.40 -9.17 22.45
C LYS A 134 -7.44 -8.47 21.58
N ARG A 135 -8.62 -8.22 22.12
CA ARG A 135 -9.71 -7.49 21.45
C ARG A 135 -9.25 -6.13 20.90
N GLN A 136 -8.43 -5.40 21.65
CA GLN A 136 -7.90 -4.11 21.22
C GLN A 136 -6.84 -4.23 20.13
N LEU A 137 -6.02 -5.28 20.19
CA LEU A 137 -5.01 -5.57 19.17
C LEU A 137 -5.68 -6.01 17.86
N TYR A 138 -6.68 -6.89 17.93
CA TYR A 138 -7.49 -7.31 16.79
C TYR A 138 -8.15 -6.12 16.11
N ALA A 139 -8.82 -5.25 16.88
CA ALA A 139 -9.45 -4.06 16.34
C ALA A 139 -8.51 -3.14 15.53
N ARG A 140 -7.24 -3.07 15.95
CA ARG A 140 -6.24 -2.14 15.39
C ARG A 140 -5.39 -2.75 14.28
N LEU A 141 -5.14 -4.05 14.37
CA LEU A 141 -4.11 -4.74 13.59
C LEU A 141 -4.69 -5.81 12.67
N THR A 142 -6.01 -6.00 12.60
CA THR A 142 -6.64 -6.99 11.72
C THR A 142 -7.82 -6.40 10.95
N SER A 143 -8.44 -7.21 10.09
CA SER A 143 -9.59 -6.82 9.28
C SER A 143 -10.88 -6.69 10.08
N LEU A 144 -10.92 -7.21 11.32
CA LEU A 144 -12.04 -7.06 12.24
C LEU A 144 -12.38 -5.58 12.47
N GLY A 145 -11.35 -4.72 12.53
CA GLY A 145 -11.54 -3.30 12.78
C GLY A 145 -12.19 -3.03 14.15
N TYR A 146 -12.41 -1.75 14.47
CA TYR A 146 -13.04 -1.42 15.75
C TYR A 146 -14.52 -1.78 15.83
N GLY A 147 -15.26 -1.75 14.72
CA GLY A 147 -16.67 -2.13 14.68
C GLY A 147 -16.87 -3.59 15.07
N THR A 148 -16.42 -4.55 14.26
CA THR A 148 -16.59 -5.98 14.58
C THR A 148 -15.87 -6.38 15.87
N ALA A 149 -14.73 -5.77 16.18
CA ALA A 149 -14.05 -6.08 17.43
C ALA A 149 -14.82 -5.61 18.66
N TYR A 150 -15.41 -4.40 18.71
CA TYR A 150 -16.05 -3.85 19.92
C TYR A 150 -17.59 -3.83 19.90
N GLY A 151 -18.22 -4.07 18.74
CA GLY A 151 -19.67 -4.05 18.50
C GLY A 151 -20.10 -2.93 17.53
N ASP A 152 -21.24 -3.13 16.86
CA ASP A 152 -21.76 -2.20 15.84
C ASP A 152 -22.16 -0.82 16.40
N ALA A 153 -22.43 -0.73 17.70
CA ALA A 153 -22.75 0.52 18.40
C ALA A 153 -21.59 1.54 18.42
N VAL A 154 -20.36 1.14 18.04
CA VAL A 154 -19.17 2.01 18.11
C VAL A 154 -18.96 2.82 16.82
N TYR A 155 -19.46 2.36 15.67
CA TYR A 155 -19.31 3.06 14.38
C TYR A 155 -20.53 2.89 13.46
N ASP A 156 -21.34 3.93 13.35
CA ASP A 156 -22.32 4.03 12.27
C ASP A 156 -21.65 4.57 11.00
N GLN A 157 -21.72 3.80 9.90
CA GLN A 157 -21.23 4.18 8.57
C GLN A 157 -22.35 4.69 7.64
N SER A 158 -23.59 4.78 8.12
CA SER A 158 -24.78 5.19 7.35
C SER A 158 -24.59 6.53 6.64
N ASN A 159 -23.87 7.48 7.26
CA ASN A 159 -23.77 8.86 6.79
C ASN A 159 -22.58 9.18 5.85
N GLN A 160 -21.85 8.17 5.32
CA GLN A 160 -20.67 8.33 4.44
C GLN A 160 -19.49 9.17 4.98
N VAL A 161 -19.70 9.98 6.03
CA VAL A 161 -18.72 10.81 6.71
C VAL A 161 -18.46 10.21 8.08
N LEU A 162 -17.21 9.83 8.33
CA LEU A 162 -16.79 9.35 9.64
C LEU A 162 -16.88 10.49 10.67
N PRO A 163 -17.44 10.26 11.87
CA PRO A 163 -17.56 11.30 12.90
C PRO A 163 -16.19 11.83 13.33
N LYS A 164 -16.14 13.07 13.84
CA LYS A 164 -14.91 13.67 14.38
C LYS A 164 -14.39 12.81 15.53
N GLY A 165 -13.14 12.34 15.43
CA GLY A 165 -12.55 11.38 16.38
C GLY A 165 -12.65 9.91 15.94
N ALA A 166 -13.27 9.63 14.79
CA ALA A 166 -13.22 8.30 14.20
C ALA A 166 -11.76 7.90 13.89
N PRO A 167 -11.39 6.64 14.15
CA PRO A 167 -10.08 6.11 13.86
C PRO A 167 -9.87 6.20 12.36
N ARG A 168 -8.69 6.69 11.97
CA ARG A 168 -8.28 6.72 10.57
C ARG A 168 -8.48 5.34 9.95
N LEU A 169 -8.94 5.32 8.69
CA LEU A 169 -9.07 4.08 7.91
C LEU A 169 -7.77 3.29 8.05
N GLY A 170 -7.86 2.12 8.68
CA GLY A 170 -6.70 1.30 9.02
C GLY A 170 -6.07 0.67 7.79
N PHE A 171 -4.89 0.07 7.98
CA PHE A 171 -4.17 -0.66 6.94
C PHE A 171 -5.05 -1.68 6.21
N PHE A 172 -5.84 -2.48 6.94
CA PHE A 172 -6.73 -3.47 6.35
C PHE A 172 -7.88 -2.88 5.54
N LYS A 173 -8.40 -1.71 5.94
CA LYS A 173 -9.46 -1.03 5.18
C LYS A 173 -8.92 -0.51 3.85
N TYR A 174 -7.68 0.00 3.85
CA TYR A 174 -6.98 0.34 2.61
C TYR A 174 -6.82 -0.89 1.71
N LEU A 175 -6.35 -2.02 2.25
CA LEU A 175 -6.18 -3.25 1.46
C LEU A 175 -7.51 -3.80 0.91
N GLN A 176 -8.58 -3.78 1.72
CA GLN A 176 -9.92 -4.20 1.28
C GLN A 176 -10.43 -3.31 0.15
N LEU A 177 -10.25 -1.99 0.24
CA LEU A 177 -10.60 -1.07 -0.83
C LEU A 177 -9.78 -1.34 -2.09
N ALA A 178 -8.47 -1.54 -1.95
CA ALA A 178 -7.60 -1.87 -3.07
C ALA A 178 -8.03 -3.19 -3.75
N ALA A 179 -8.33 -4.23 -2.97
CA ALA A 179 -8.84 -5.50 -3.48
C ALA A 179 -10.18 -5.34 -4.21
N LYS A 180 -11.09 -4.50 -3.69
CA LYS A 180 -12.39 -4.21 -4.31
C LYS A 180 -12.24 -3.45 -5.63
N VAL A 181 -11.49 -2.36 -5.64
CA VAL A 181 -11.31 -1.50 -6.83
C VAL A 181 -10.57 -2.21 -7.94
N THR A 182 -9.58 -3.03 -7.60
CA THR A 182 -8.74 -3.75 -8.58
C THR A 182 -9.28 -5.15 -8.92
N ASN A 183 -10.31 -5.60 -8.21
CA ASN A 183 -10.82 -6.97 -8.23
C ASN A 183 -9.73 -8.06 -8.10
N SER A 184 -8.65 -7.80 -7.34
CA SER A 184 -7.50 -8.71 -7.27
C SER A 184 -7.61 -9.78 -6.19
N ASP A 185 -7.62 -11.05 -6.59
CA ASP A 185 -7.52 -12.20 -5.69
C ASP A 185 -6.16 -12.32 -5.02
N ALA A 186 -5.10 -11.83 -5.66
CA ALA A 186 -3.76 -11.80 -5.07
C ALA A 186 -3.73 -10.89 -3.83
N ILE A 187 -4.39 -9.73 -3.88
CA ILE A 187 -4.52 -8.85 -2.70
C ILE A 187 -5.37 -9.52 -1.63
N ARG A 188 -6.50 -10.14 -1.98
CA ARG A 188 -7.34 -10.88 -1.02
C ARG A 188 -6.55 -11.98 -0.30
N THR A 189 -5.67 -12.65 -1.02
CA THR A 189 -4.78 -13.68 -0.46
C THR A 189 -3.75 -13.08 0.49
N GLN A 190 -3.09 -11.97 0.09
CA GLN A 190 -2.13 -11.26 0.95
C GLN A 190 -2.80 -10.74 2.24
N ILE A 191 -4.03 -10.22 2.17
CA ILE A 191 -4.80 -9.81 3.35
C ILE A 191 -4.89 -10.95 4.37
N ARG A 192 -5.35 -12.14 3.94
CA ARG A 192 -5.48 -13.31 4.81
C ARG A 192 -4.13 -13.74 5.40
N GLN A 193 -3.07 -13.74 4.59
CA GLN A 193 -1.73 -14.12 5.03
C GLN A 193 -1.18 -13.17 6.12
N ILE A 194 -1.31 -11.86 5.89
CA ILE A 194 -0.86 -10.83 6.84
C ILE A 194 -1.66 -10.93 8.14
N GLU A 195 -2.97 -11.09 8.05
CA GLU A 195 -3.85 -11.21 9.21
C GLU A 195 -3.53 -12.46 10.04
N ASN A 196 -3.35 -13.62 9.40
CA ASN A 196 -2.92 -14.85 10.07
C ASN A 196 -1.54 -14.69 10.73
N GLN A 197 -0.64 -13.92 10.13
CA GLN A 197 0.64 -13.59 10.76
C GLN A 197 0.44 -12.75 12.02
N VAL A 198 -0.40 -11.72 11.98
CA VAL A 198 -0.73 -10.88 13.15
C VAL A 198 -1.35 -11.72 14.27
N PHE A 199 -2.30 -12.59 13.97
CA PHE A 199 -2.90 -13.49 14.97
C PHE A 199 -1.84 -14.36 15.67
N ARG A 200 -0.91 -14.94 14.90
CA ARG A 200 0.20 -15.73 15.44
C ARG A 200 1.13 -14.91 16.32
N GLU A 201 1.45 -13.68 15.95
CA GLU A 201 2.33 -12.83 16.76
C GLU A 201 1.66 -12.39 18.07
N ILE A 202 0.34 -12.13 18.07
CA ILE A 202 -0.42 -11.85 19.29
C ILE A 202 -0.42 -13.07 20.23
N ASP A 203 -0.68 -14.26 19.69
CA ASP A 203 -0.67 -15.52 20.46
C ASP A 203 0.73 -15.81 21.06
N ARG A 204 1.79 -15.63 20.27
CA ARG A 204 3.18 -15.77 20.75
C ARG A 204 3.50 -14.78 21.87
N ALA A 205 3.03 -13.53 21.75
CA ALA A 205 3.27 -12.51 22.76
C ALA A 205 2.54 -12.81 24.08
N GLU A 206 1.33 -13.37 24.02
CA GLU A 206 0.60 -13.80 25.22
C GLU A 206 1.29 -14.99 25.89
N LYS A 207 1.68 -16.02 25.13
CA LYS A 207 2.45 -17.16 25.69
C LYS A 207 3.75 -16.74 26.37
N ARG A 208 4.41 -15.68 25.88
CA ARG A 208 5.59 -15.10 26.54
C ARG A 208 5.23 -14.36 27.83
N LEU A 209 4.06 -13.72 27.89
CA LEU A 209 3.55 -13.04 29.06
C LEU A 209 3.23 -14.05 30.18
N GLU A 210 2.50 -15.11 29.85
CA GLU A 210 2.11 -16.17 30.79
C GLU A 210 3.33 -16.82 31.47
N LYS A 211 4.38 -17.11 30.70
CA LYS A 211 5.65 -17.63 31.22
C LYS A 211 6.34 -16.66 32.19
N HIS A 212 6.26 -15.36 31.91
CA HIS A 212 6.86 -14.35 32.78
C HIS A 212 6.11 -14.24 34.11
N THR A 213 4.78 -14.26 34.08
CA THR A 213 3.94 -14.23 35.29
C THR A 213 3.99 -15.51 36.11
N ALA A 214 4.29 -16.66 35.49
CA ALA A 214 4.44 -17.93 36.20
C ALA A 214 5.81 -18.10 36.90
N SER A 215 6.79 -17.24 36.57
CA SER A 215 8.17 -17.34 37.08
C SER A 215 8.52 -16.29 38.14
N GLY A 216 7.58 -15.38 38.47
CA GLY A 216 7.74 -14.30 39.45
C GLY A 216 6.69 -14.40 40.53
#